data_AF-A0A0Q2MJH8-F1
#
_entry.id   AF-A0A0Q2MJH8-F1
#
_cell.length_a   1.000
_cell.length_b   1.000
_cell.length_c   1.000
_cell.angle_alpha   90.00
_cell.angle_beta   90.00
_cell.angle_gamma   90.00
#
_symmetry.space_group_name_H-M   'P 1'
#
loop_
_entity.id
_entity.type
_entity.pdbx_description
1 polymer ?
#
loop_
_entity_poly.entity_id
_entity_poly.type
_entity_poly.pdbx_seq_one_letter_code
_entity_poly.pdbx_strand_id
1 'polypeptide(L)'
;MMSKLFKIMVSVSAVFLVGFGVLAFHSYQSLTFMNHGLRWFWVDSQLISFNDHAMQSAREHHSNQLIYRQVDIGHHLAVFLNTTNNGFFLFTFVKDAPCDEKSPIQATLQVNEAPSETVKFICQTANSAVYRIAKPDFHQLQLANNDFQFDLNGESWDFDALKKDDYMQRNYRFFQKHSGEKVSPWDRD
;
A
#
# COMPACT_ATOMS: atom_id res chain seq x y z
N MET A 1 -39.41 -32.06 16.90
CA MET A 1 -39.60 -31.59 15.52
C MET A 1 -39.08 -30.14 15.46
N MET A 2 -37.88 -29.90 14.90
CA MET A 2 -37.34 -28.53 14.83
C MET A 2 -38.22 -27.66 13.95
N SER A 3 -38.64 -26.50 14.47
CA SER A 3 -39.42 -25.50 13.73
C SER A 3 -38.69 -25.10 12.44
N LYS A 4 -39.42 -24.92 11.34
CA LYS A 4 -38.87 -24.44 10.05
C LYS A 4 -38.10 -23.13 10.24
N LEU A 5 -38.56 -22.25 11.14
CA LEU A 5 -37.89 -20.98 11.48
C LEU A 5 -36.50 -21.21 12.11
N PHE A 6 -36.36 -22.21 12.98
CA PHE A 6 -35.08 -22.53 13.60
C PHE A 6 -34.06 -23.02 12.57
N LYS A 7 -34.48 -23.87 11.62
CA LYS A 7 -33.60 -24.34 10.53
C LYS A 7 -33.12 -23.19 9.64
N ILE A 8 -34.03 -22.28 9.26
CA ILE A 8 -33.69 -21.09 8.47
C ILE A 8 -32.70 -20.21 9.22
N MET A 9 -32.95 -19.95 10.50
CA MET A 9 -32.05 -19.13 11.33
C MET A 9 -30.66 -19.75 11.43
N VAL A 10 -30.55 -21.06 11.69
CA VAL A 10 -29.25 -21.76 11.72
C VAL A 10 -28.54 -21.68 10.37
N SER A 11 -29.26 -21.87 9.25
CA SER A 11 -28.68 -21.76 7.92
C SER A 11 -28.17 -20.34 7.62
N VAL A 12 -28.94 -19.30 7.97
CA VAL A 12 -28.51 -17.90 7.80
C VAL A 12 -27.29 -17.59 8.66
N SER A 13 -27.28 -18.03 9.93
CA SER A 13 -26.13 -17.85 10.81
C SER A 13 -24.88 -18.58 10.28
N ALA A 14 -25.03 -19.79 9.75
CA ALA A 14 -23.91 -20.53 9.16
C ALA A 14 -23.34 -19.82 7.92
N VAL A 15 -24.19 -19.34 7.02
CA VAL A 15 -23.77 -18.55 5.84
C VAL A 15 -23.07 -17.27 6.28
N PHE A 16 -23.60 -16.57 7.27
CA PHE A 16 -22.99 -15.36 7.81
C PHE A 16 -21.60 -15.62 8.41
N LEU A 17 -21.46 -16.68 9.21
CA LEU A 17 -20.17 -17.05 9.81
C LEU A 17 -19.13 -17.43 8.77
N VAL A 18 -19.51 -18.21 7.75
CA VAL A 18 -18.61 -18.57 6.65
C VAL A 18 -18.21 -17.34 5.85
N GLY A 19 -19.17 -16.49 5.47
CA GLY A 19 -18.90 -15.25 4.75
C GLY A 19 -17.96 -14.33 5.54
N PHE A 20 -18.26 -14.10 6.82
CA PHE A 20 -17.41 -13.29 7.69
C PHE A 20 -16.01 -13.89 7.85
N GLY A 21 -15.89 -15.21 7.99
CA GLY A 21 -14.61 -15.90 8.09
C GLY A 21 -13.73 -15.74 6.85
N VAL A 22 -14.31 -15.89 5.65
CA VAL A 22 -13.60 -15.65 4.38
C VAL A 22 -13.12 -14.21 4.28
N LEU A 23 -13.97 -13.25 4.61
CA LEU A 23 -13.63 -11.83 4.56
C LEU A 23 -12.55 -11.43 5.56
N ALA A 24 -12.65 -11.92 6.79
CA ALA A 24 -11.64 -11.69 7.82
C ALA A 24 -10.29 -12.30 7.42
N PHE A 25 -10.31 -13.50 6.82
CA PHE A 25 -9.09 -14.14 6.30
C PHE A 25 -8.47 -13.35 5.16
N HIS A 26 -9.27 -12.90 4.20
CA HIS A 26 -8.80 -12.06 3.09
C HIS A 26 -8.19 -10.74 3.60
N SER A 27 -8.88 -10.04 4.50
CA SER A 27 -8.37 -8.82 5.12
C SER A 27 -7.07 -9.06 5.88
N TYR A 28 -6.96 -10.18 6.60
CA TYR A 28 -5.73 -10.55 7.30
C TYR A 28 -4.58 -10.81 6.32
N GLN A 29 -4.82 -11.54 5.24
CA GLN A 29 -3.81 -11.77 4.20
C GLN A 29 -3.34 -10.45 3.59
N SER A 30 -4.26 -9.55 3.27
CA SER A 30 -3.92 -8.24 2.70
C SER A 30 -3.06 -7.38 3.64
N LEU A 31 -3.35 -7.37 4.94
CA LEU A 31 -2.57 -6.63 5.94
C LEU A 31 -1.21 -7.27 6.26
N THR A 32 -1.06 -8.58 6.04
CA THR A 32 0.18 -9.31 6.35
C THR A 32 1.08 -9.58 5.15
N PHE A 33 0.54 -9.53 3.93
CA PHE A 33 1.30 -9.67 2.69
C PHE A 33 2.41 -8.61 2.64
N MET A 34 3.66 -9.01 2.37
CA MET A 34 4.83 -8.10 2.30
C MET A 34 4.86 -6.98 3.36
N ASN A 35 4.54 -7.29 4.63
CA ASN A 35 4.31 -6.23 5.63
C ASN A 35 5.56 -5.42 6.01
N HIS A 36 6.76 -5.86 5.62
CA HIS A 36 8.06 -5.26 5.97
C HIS A 36 8.23 -5.02 7.49
N GLY A 37 7.61 -5.85 8.33
CA GLY A 37 7.62 -5.69 9.78
C GLY A 37 6.83 -4.47 10.30
N LEU A 38 6.12 -3.77 9.43
CA LEU A 38 5.25 -2.65 9.79
C LEU A 38 3.85 -3.16 10.17
N ARG A 39 3.17 -2.38 11.02
CA ARG A 39 1.78 -2.62 11.38
C ARG A 39 0.88 -1.79 10.48
N TRP A 40 0.20 -2.46 9.56
CA TRP A 40 -0.71 -1.85 8.59
C TRP A 40 -2.12 -1.70 9.16
N PHE A 41 -2.78 -0.63 8.75
CA PHE A 41 -4.18 -0.32 9.07
C PHE A 41 -4.90 0.14 7.80
N TRP A 42 -6.20 -0.11 7.71
CA TRP A 42 -7.03 0.42 6.63
C TRP A 42 -7.22 1.94 6.80
N VAL A 43 -7.05 2.71 5.72
CA VAL A 43 -7.17 4.17 5.74
C VAL A 43 -8.61 4.63 5.97
N ASP A 44 -9.58 3.89 5.43
CA ASP A 44 -11.01 4.20 5.52
C ASP A 44 -11.67 3.73 6.84
N SER A 45 -10.87 3.36 7.85
CA SER A 45 -11.32 2.85 9.15
C SER A 45 -12.21 1.60 9.10
N GLN A 46 -12.29 0.92 7.96
CA GLN A 46 -13.02 -0.33 7.86
C GLN A 46 -12.29 -1.45 8.60
N LEU A 47 -13.03 -2.28 9.34
CA LEU A 47 -12.48 -3.49 9.97
C LEU A 47 -12.11 -4.56 8.92
N ILE A 48 -12.79 -4.52 7.77
CA ILE A 48 -12.70 -5.48 6.67
C ILE A 48 -12.88 -4.69 5.38
N SER A 49 -11.93 -4.82 4.45
CA SER A 49 -12.11 -4.32 3.08
C SER A 49 -12.59 -5.43 2.15
N PHE A 50 -13.54 -5.08 1.27
CA PHE A 50 -13.99 -5.91 0.15
C PHE A 50 -13.26 -5.60 -1.16
N ASN A 51 -12.41 -4.58 -1.16
CA ASN A 51 -11.61 -4.17 -2.30
C ASN A 51 -10.18 -4.67 -2.12
N ASP A 52 -9.74 -5.49 -3.07
CA ASP A 52 -8.39 -6.07 -3.08
C ASP A 52 -7.30 -4.99 -3.15
N HIS A 53 -7.64 -3.79 -3.66
CA HIS A 53 -6.77 -2.63 -3.75
C HIS A 53 -7.05 -1.56 -2.70
N ALA A 54 -7.70 -1.89 -1.58
CA ALA A 54 -7.96 -0.90 -0.55
C ALA A 54 -6.67 -0.32 0.05
N MET A 55 -6.74 0.97 0.37
CA MET A 55 -5.58 1.73 0.81
C MET A 55 -5.25 1.39 2.27
N GLN A 56 -3.98 1.06 2.51
CA GLN A 56 -3.44 0.79 3.83
C GLN A 56 -2.44 1.88 4.22
N SER A 57 -2.32 2.17 5.51
CA SER A 57 -1.30 3.04 6.06
C SER A 57 -0.55 2.40 7.21
N ALA A 58 0.70 2.83 7.37
CA ALA A 58 1.54 2.46 8.50
C ALA A 58 2.46 3.63 8.88
N ARG A 59 3.12 3.49 10.02
CA ARG A 59 4.19 4.37 10.47
C ARG A 59 5.49 3.59 10.51
N GLU A 60 6.54 4.12 9.89
CA GLU A 60 7.88 3.55 9.94
C GLU A 60 8.40 3.53 11.39
N HIS A 61 9.17 2.52 11.79
CA HIS A 61 9.52 2.31 13.20
C HIS A 61 10.43 3.40 13.78
N HIS A 62 11.38 3.91 13.00
CA HIS A 62 12.41 4.83 13.48
C HIS A 62 12.00 6.29 13.24
N SER A 63 11.78 6.64 11.98
CA SER A 63 11.41 7.98 11.52
C SER A 63 9.94 8.33 11.81
N ASN A 64 9.11 7.34 12.13
CA ASN A 64 7.66 7.50 12.28
C ASN A 64 7.01 8.13 11.03
N GLN A 65 7.63 7.97 9.87
CA GLN A 65 7.11 8.47 8.59
C GLN A 65 5.78 7.78 8.26
N LEU A 66 4.80 8.55 7.79
CA LEU A 66 3.60 7.99 7.18
C LEU A 66 3.92 7.31 5.85
N ILE A 67 3.49 6.06 5.72
CA ILE A 67 3.63 5.27 4.50
C ILE A 67 2.25 4.76 4.10
N TYR A 68 1.90 4.90 2.84
CA TYR A 68 0.72 4.28 2.24
C TYR A 68 1.11 3.05 1.42
N ARG A 69 0.19 2.09 1.32
CA ARG A 69 0.37 0.90 0.49
C ARG A 69 -0.93 0.32 -0.05
N GLN A 70 -0.94 -0.07 -1.32
CA GLN A 70 -1.90 -1.00 -1.89
C GLN A 70 -1.23 -2.34 -2.16
N VAL A 71 -1.97 -3.43 -2.03
CA VAL A 71 -1.49 -4.76 -2.39
C VAL A 71 -2.39 -5.38 -3.43
N ASP A 72 -1.83 -6.26 -4.22
CA ASP A 72 -2.55 -7.14 -5.12
C ASP A 72 -1.99 -8.55 -4.85
N ILE A 73 -2.71 -9.29 -4.03
CA ILE A 73 -2.30 -10.63 -3.59
C ILE A 73 -2.33 -11.59 -4.78
N GLY A 74 -3.31 -11.45 -5.67
CA GLY A 74 -3.48 -12.31 -6.84
C GLY A 74 -2.29 -12.22 -7.80
N HIS A 75 -1.78 -11.01 -8.00
CA HIS A 75 -0.59 -10.78 -8.84
C HIS A 75 0.70 -10.64 -8.02
N HIS A 76 0.70 -10.98 -6.72
CA HIS A 76 1.87 -10.96 -5.85
C HIS A 76 2.63 -9.60 -5.86
N LEU A 77 1.89 -8.48 -5.94
CA LEU A 77 2.43 -7.13 -6.06
C LEU A 77 2.07 -6.30 -4.82
N ALA A 78 2.99 -5.48 -4.35
CA ALA A 78 2.71 -4.42 -3.39
C ALA A 78 3.27 -3.09 -3.90
N VAL A 79 2.47 -2.04 -3.75
CA VAL A 79 2.81 -0.68 -4.16
C VAL A 79 2.82 0.20 -2.92
N PHE A 80 3.96 0.77 -2.60
CA PHE A 80 4.15 1.65 -1.45
C PHE A 80 4.32 3.08 -1.94
N LEU A 81 3.80 4.04 -1.16
CA LEU A 81 3.99 5.46 -1.37
C LEU A 81 4.44 6.12 -0.08
N ASN A 82 5.53 6.86 -0.16
CA ASN A 82 6.03 7.69 0.93
C ASN A 82 6.76 8.92 0.36
N THR A 83 7.31 9.75 1.24
CA THR A 83 8.08 10.94 0.87
C THR A 83 9.59 10.71 1.03
N THR A 84 10.38 11.20 0.07
CA THR A 84 11.84 11.19 0.15
C THR A 84 12.37 12.36 0.99
N ASN A 85 13.68 12.37 1.24
CA ASN A 85 14.34 13.45 1.97
C ASN A 85 14.34 14.82 1.29
N ASN A 86 14.17 14.87 -0.04
CA ASN A 86 13.99 16.08 -0.82
C ASN A 86 12.51 16.43 -1.05
N GLY A 87 11.57 15.74 -0.37
CA GLY A 87 10.14 16.03 -0.43
C GLY A 87 9.46 15.53 -1.70
N PHE A 88 10.08 14.62 -2.45
CA PHE A 88 9.43 13.97 -3.58
C PHE A 88 8.53 12.85 -3.07
N PHE A 89 7.50 12.54 -3.83
CA PHE A 89 6.76 11.30 -3.66
C PHE A 89 7.55 10.15 -4.27
N LEU A 90 7.68 9.06 -3.52
CA LEU A 90 8.36 7.84 -3.93
C LEU A 90 7.34 6.72 -4.01
N PHE A 91 7.09 6.24 -5.23
CA PHE A 91 6.45 4.96 -5.43
C PHE A 91 7.50 3.85 -5.42
N THR A 92 7.27 2.83 -4.60
CA THR A 92 8.05 1.59 -4.59
C THR A 92 7.12 0.44 -4.96
N PHE A 93 7.40 -0.22 -6.08
CA PHE A 93 6.71 -1.40 -6.55
C PHE A 93 7.52 -2.63 -6.17
N VAL A 94 6.93 -3.57 -5.45
CA VAL A 94 7.58 -4.80 -4.99
C VAL A 94 6.79 -5.98 -5.54
N LYS A 95 7.47 -6.84 -6.31
CA LYS A 95 6.92 -8.08 -6.85
C LYS A 95 7.55 -9.28 -6.14
N ASP A 96 6.72 -10.15 -5.57
CA ASP A 96 7.15 -11.46 -5.05
C ASP A 96 7.11 -12.45 -6.21
N ALA A 97 8.28 -12.67 -6.79
CA ALA A 97 8.48 -13.55 -7.94
C ALA A 97 9.96 -13.93 -8.03
N PRO A 98 10.29 -15.13 -8.54
CA PRO A 98 11.66 -15.49 -8.87
C PRO A 98 12.32 -14.41 -9.72
N CYS A 99 13.47 -13.93 -9.29
CA CYS A 99 14.17 -12.81 -9.91
C CYS A 99 15.62 -13.19 -10.23
N ASP A 100 16.02 -12.98 -11.48
CA ASP A 100 17.40 -13.12 -11.98
C ASP A 100 17.77 -11.83 -12.72
N GLU A 101 18.93 -11.25 -12.40
CA GLU A 101 19.46 -10.07 -13.09
C GLU A 101 19.65 -10.29 -14.59
N LYS A 102 19.83 -11.54 -15.03
CA LYS A 102 19.93 -11.89 -16.46
C LYS A 102 18.58 -11.88 -17.18
N SER A 103 17.48 -12.02 -16.44
CA SER A 103 16.12 -11.99 -16.97
C SER A 103 15.22 -11.13 -16.07
N PRO A 104 15.45 -9.81 -16.06
CA PRO A 104 14.74 -8.91 -15.15
C PRO A 104 13.27 -8.81 -15.56
N ILE A 105 12.40 -8.67 -14.55
CA ILE A 105 11.00 -8.35 -14.79
C ILE A 105 10.92 -6.96 -15.41
N GLN A 106 10.26 -6.88 -16.57
CA GLN A 106 10.04 -5.63 -17.29
C GLN A 106 8.59 -5.22 -17.22
N ALA A 107 8.35 -3.91 -17.25
CA ALA A 107 7.03 -3.32 -17.31
C ALA A 107 7.06 -2.05 -18.16
N THR A 108 5.90 -1.69 -18.70
CA THR A 108 5.68 -0.40 -19.34
C THR A 108 5.24 0.60 -18.28
N LEU A 109 5.98 1.68 -18.16
CA LEU A 109 5.71 2.79 -17.26
C LEU A 109 5.21 3.99 -18.08
N GLN A 110 4.15 4.62 -17.62
CA GLN A 110 3.73 5.94 -18.06
C GLN A 110 3.51 6.84 -16.84
N VAL A 111 4.05 8.05 -16.87
CA VAL A 111 3.96 8.99 -15.73
C VAL A 111 3.57 10.36 -16.24
N ASN A 112 2.46 10.87 -15.73
CA ASN A 112 1.87 12.12 -16.22
C ASN A 112 1.74 12.07 -17.75
N GLU A 113 2.08 13.17 -18.42
CA GLU A 113 2.03 13.29 -19.88
C GLU A 113 3.32 12.80 -20.57
N ALA A 114 4.23 12.13 -19.86
CA ALA A 114 5.46 11.61 -20.45
C ALA A 114 5.19 10.39 -21.35
N PRO A 115 5.98 10.19 -22.43
CA PRO A 115 5.89 8.99 -23.25
C PRO A 115 6.09 7.73 -22.42
N SER A 116 5.38 6.66 -22.76
CA SER A 116 5.56 5.37 -22.11
C SER A 116 6.98 4.85 -22.35
N GLU A 117 7.60 4.29 -21.32
CA GLU A 117 8.94 3.72 -21.37
C GLU A 117 8.96 2.31 -20.78
N THR A 118 9.94 1.50 -21.21
CA THR A 118 10.16 0.17 -20.61
C THR A 118 11.09 0.31 -19.42
N VAL A 119 10.63 -0.12 -18.25
CA VAL A 119 11.40 -0.14 -17.01
C VAL A 119 11.72 -1.56 -16.59
N LYS A 120 12.79 -1.70 -15.80
CA LYS A 120 13.25 -2.98 -15.27
C LYS A 120 13.20 -2.95 -13.76
N PHE A 121 12.64 -4.00 -13.17
CA PHE A 121 12.71 -4.21 -11.73
C PHE A 121 14.12 -4.73 -11.38
N ILE A 122 14.64 -4.28 -10.25
CA ILE A 122 15.92 -4.70 -9.69
C ILE A 122 15.67 -5.83 -8.71
N CYS A 123 16.39 -6.94 -8.83
CA CYS A 123 16.28 -8.04 -7.88
C CYS A 123 16.87 -7.61 -6.53
N GLN A 124 16.02 -7.51 -5.51
CA GLN A 124 16.45 -7.25 -4.14
C GLN A 124 16.82 -8.55 -3.42
N THR A 125 16.11 -9.64 -3.73
CA THR A 125 16.42 -11.00 -3.29
C THR A 125 16.10 -11.98 -4.42
N ALA A 126 16.41 -13.28 -4.24
CA ALA A 126 16.09 -14.31 -5.24
C ALA A 126 14.60 -14.40 -5.61
N ASN A 127 13.70 -13.95 -4.71
CA ASN A 127 12.25 -13.99 -4.91
C ASN A 127 11.59 -12.61 -4.82
N SER A 128 12.37 -11.52 -4.91
CA SER A 128 11.80 -10.17 -4.80
C SER A 128 12.45 -9.24 -5.80
N ALA A 129 11.61 -8.64 -6.64
CA ALA A 129 12.00 -7.63 -7.60
C ALA A 129 11.38 -6.28 -7.20
N VAL A 130 12.14 -5.20 -7.31
CA VAL A 130 11.72 -3.87 -6.89
C VAL A 130 11.96 -2.84 -7.99
N TYR A 131 10.94 -2.05 -8.28
CA TYR A 131 11.06 -0.84 -9.10
C TYR A 131 10.69 0.38 -8.25
N ARG A 132 11.44 1.48 -8.41
CA ARG A 132 11.23 2.72 -7.67
C ARG A 132 11.20 3.90 -8.60
N ILE A 133 10.29 4.83 -8.35
CA ILE A 133 10.22 6.10 -9.04
C ILE A 133 9.89 7.21 -8.07
N ALA A 134 10.70 8.26 -8.10
CA ALA A 134 10.48 9.46 -7.29
C ALA A 134 10.26 10.67 -8.19
N LYS A 135 9.18 11.42 -7.93
CA LYS A 135 8.89 12.70 -8.59
C LYS A 135 8.27 13.69 -7.59
N PRO A 136 8.39 15.00 -7.84
CA PRO A 136 7.72 16.01 -7.00
C PRO A 136 6.20 15.85 -6.96
N ASP A 137 5.61 15.35 -8.05
CA ASP A 137 4.17 15.21 -8.20
C ASP A 137 3.80 14.08 -9.17
N PHE A 138 2.61 13.51 -8.95
CA PHE A 138 2.00 12.47 -9.78
C PHE A 138 0.51 12.80 -10.00
N HIS A 139 0.15 13.15 -11.24
CA HIS A 139 -1.25 13.26 -11.66
C HIS A 139 -1.71 12.00 -12.41
N GLN A 140 -0.77 11.29 -13.03
CA GLN A 140 -0.99 9.98 -13.64
C GLN A 140 0.25 9.11 -13.40
N LEU A 141 0.01 7.84 -13.12
CA LEU A 141 1.05 6.83 -13.05
C LEU A 141 0.44 5.50 -13.43
N GLN A 142 0.96 4.87 -14.47
CA GLN A 142 0.55 3.56 -14.93
C GLN A 142 1.79 2.68 -15.02
N LEU A 143 1.71 1.48 -14.47
CA LEU A 143 2.78 0.49 -14.55
C LEU A 143 2.15 -0.87 -14.83
N ALA A 144 2.44 -1.44 -15.99
CA ALA A 144 1.81 -2.70 -16.38
C ALA A 144 2.75 -3.61 -17.17
N ASN A 145 2.48 -4.90 -17.08
CA ASN A 145 2.99 -5.92 -17.98
C ASN A 145 1.93 -7.01 -18.17
N ASN A 146 2.29 -8.17 -18.71
CA ASN A 146 1.34 -9.26 -18.94
C ASN A 146 0.85 -9.95 -17.64
N ASP A 147 1.51 -9.71 -16.50
CA ASP A 147 1.24 -10.34 -15.21
C ASP A 147 0.53 -9.41 -14.23
N PHE A 148 0.68 -8.09 -14.34
CA PHE A 148 0.01 -7.14 -13.45
C PHE A 148 -0.24 -5.80 -14.14
N GLN A 149 -1.16 -5.04 -13.56
CA GLN A 149 -1.43 -3.65 -13.92
C GLN A 149 -1.65 -2.82 -12.66
N PHE A 150 -1.01 -1.65 -12.62
CA PHE A 150 -1.24 -0.63 -11.63
C PHE A 150 -1.58 0.67 -12.33
N ASP A 151 -2.66 1.30 -11.87
CA ASP A 151 -3.06 2.64 -12.27
C ASP A 151 -3.26 3.50 -11.02
N LEU A 152 -2.61 4.66 -11.01
CA LEU A 152 -2.81 5.64 -9.96
C LEU A 152 -4.21 6.24 -10.09
N ASN A 153 -5.08 5.87 -9.16
CA ASN A 153 -6.31 6.60 -8.91
C ASN A 153 -6.01 7.76 -7.94
N GLY A 154 -5.98 8.99 -8.45
CA GLY A 154 -5.69 10.18 -7.63
C GLY A 154 -6.63 10.37 -6.44
N GLU A 155 -7.83 9.80 -6.46
CA GLU A 155 -8.80 9.88 -5.35
C GLU A 155 -8.50 8.90 -4.22
N SER A 156 -7.74 7.82 -4.46
CA SER A 156 -7.47 6.79 -3.46
C SER A 156 -6.20 7.03 -2.64
N TRP A 157 -5.28 7.86 -3.15
CA TRP A 157 -3.99 8.13 -2.51
C TRP A 157 -3.97 9.56 -1.93
N ASP A 158 -3.85 9.66 -0.61
CA ASP A 158 -3.84 10.96 0.08
C ASP A 158 -2.44 11.61 0.08
N PHE A 159 -2.07 12.17 -1.06
CA PHE A 159 -0.79 12.89 -1.25
C PHE A 159 -0.65 14.09 -0.30
N ASP A 160 -1.76 14.74 0.07
CA ASP A 160 -1.76 15.91 0.94
C ASP A 160 -1.44 15.53 2.38
N ALA A 161 -1.95 14.39 2.87
CA ALA A 161 -1.55 13.85 4.17
C ALA A 161 -0.05 13.55 4.23
N LEU A 162 0.54 13.01 3.15
CA LEU A 162 2.00 12.77 3.09
C LEU A 162 2.81 14.07 3.11
N LYS A 163 2.37 15.10 2.36
CA LYS A 163 2.99 16.44 2.39
C LYS A 163 2.89 17.07 3.77
N LYS A 164 1.70 17.00 4.39
CA LYS A 164 1.47 17.50 5.75
C LYS A 164 2.39 16.79 6.74
N ASP A 165 2.47 15.47 6.69
CA ASP A 165 3.33 14.67 7.56
C ASP A 165 4.80 15.07 7.43
N ASP A 166 5.32 15.14 6.19
CA ASP A 166 6.70 15.54 5.91
C ASP A 166 7.00 16.96 6.41
N TYR A 167 6.08 17.90 6.16
CA TYR A 167 6.21 19.29 6.63
C TYR A 167 6.26 19.37 8.16
N MET A 168 5.38 18.63 8.85
CA MET A 168 5.34 18.60 10.30
C MET A 168 6.61 18.01 10.89
N GLN A 169 7.11 16.90 10.34
CA GLN A 169 8.36 16.27 10.79
C GLN A 169 9.57 17.19 10.60
N ARG A 170 9.69 17.88 9.46
CA ARG A 170 10.78 18.86 9.24
C ARG A 170 10.73 20.05 10.21
N ASN A 171 9.52 20.43 10.61
CA ASN A 171 9.27 21.53 11.53
C ASN A 171 8.90 21.03 12.93
N TYR A 172 9.38 19.83 13.33
CA TYR A 172 8.86 19.16 14.53
C TYR A 172 8.92 20.03 15.78
N ARG A 173 9.98 20.83 15.98
CA ARG A 173 10.13 21.70 17.17
C ARG A 173 9.02 22.74 17.28
N PHE A 174 8.53 23.23 16.14
CA PHE A 174 7.43 24.17 16.09
C PHE A 174 6.13 23.43 16.45
N PHE A 175 5.81 22.36 15.75
CA PHE A 175 4.56 21.63 15.95
C PHE A 175 4.46 20.98 17.33
N GLN A 176 5.53 20.34 17.81
CA GLN A 176 5.57 19.73 19.14
C GLN A 176 5.26 20.71 20.29
N LYS A 177 5.48 22.02 20.07
CA LYS A 177 5.20 23.08 21.05
C LYS A 177 3.84 23.76 20.84
N HIS A 178 3.27 23.72 19.64
CA HIS A 178 2.12 24.57 19.26
C HIS A 178 0.91 23.80 18.74
N SER A 179 1.07 22.57 18.27
CA SER A 179 -0.04 21.65 18.00
C SER A 179 -0.03 20.60 19.10
N GLY A 180 -1.19 20.25 19.66
CA GLY A 180 -1.30 19.14 20.62
C GLY A 180 -0.97 17.76 20.00
N GLU A 181 -0.41 17.73 18.80
CA GLU A 181 -0.07 16.55 18.03
C GLU A 181 1.32 16.04 18.44
N LYS A 182 1.46 14.72 18.58
CA LYS A 182 2.76 14.08 18.80
C LYS A 182 3.50 14.02 17.47
N VAL A 183 4.55 14.83 17.31
CA VAL A 183 5.31 14.93 16.05
C VAL A 183 6.72 14.41 16.28
N SER A 184 7.10 13.38 15.50
CA SER A 184 8.47 12.88 15.51
C SER A 184 9.41 13.83 14.76
N PRO A 185 10.68 13.92 15.16
CA PRO A 185 11.67 14.63 14.37
C PRO A 185 11.84 13.95 13.01
N TRP A 186 12.20 14.76 12.01
CA TRP A 186 12.66 14.25 10.74
C TRP A 186 14.03 13.59 10.95
N ASP A 187 14.06 12.26 10.93
CA ASP A 187 15.24 11.42 11.19
C ASP A 187 15.31 10.29 10.14
N ARG A 188 15.36 10.69 8.87
CA ARG A 188 15.47 9.77 7.72
C ARG A 188 16.90 9.83 7.20
N ASP A 189 17.79 9.07 7.84
CA ASP A 189 19.17 8.83 7.41
C ASP A 189 19.31 7.49 6.68
#